data_AF-A0ABC8EH71-F1
#
_entry.id   AF-A0ABC8EH71-F1
#
_cell.length_a   1.000
_cell.length_b   1.000
_cell.length_c   1.000
_cell.angle_alpha   90.00
_cell.angle_beta   90.00
_cell.angle_gamma   90.00
#
_symmetry.space_group_name_H-M   'P 1'
#
loop_
_entity.id
_entity.type
_entity.pdbx_description
1 polymer ?
#
loop_
_entity_poly.entity_id
_entity_poly.type
_entity_poly.pdbx_seq_one_letter_code
_entity_poly.pdbx_strand_id
1 'polypeptide(L)'
;MGDMEKVLDGEASELYKLLHGIDEEYQKDLLSENIEAEKKRTDNAASILIELVHLIAAYLSDKRVRNDKNKESISFRRIVDMYTILHQTARTKHSLLIRYRGFPNDKNAEVSPDYEIIYGNTTIDSAATAEIMKRLGVAKTSLADHLQSAFQNLFRNKVYSLYLRYRGKNKSETRRFHDSIRALAHFQDAAASDQTIRFRSDAGKEVIYPLMRNHDDVHDENLTLLGICNNIKSDSLASMIKKISSTNLTSQYMSVYNAIFSVKKLRGRLIRPSIEINNVVWLLADQEKEVLTQEKSEVAQFAIKHAGGSPLEAAKILKSVYGKDYERINATDLGERLQVSSDFLTSVDKAPKSKEMRQEILGNIEQRLDKVSDHVIDDLFSQAQADAYASDQKSGFLGAIHGKLSNAVTFYKKRIDTKKKMRQIVNNAVKFNLNDFETLSKDFEISVEDAKALIEMLKTCFDENGKFIRGAFRAIMPEFSRYERKIFEFLWHYLREYVHQSDRRAFLSSLQLLLARMQKPKMAVKTLLEDFYQEPEQISYSDTKALMLCSLLIRKYSQELVDLEFTPEDILKVKEGLDKGVWITRRGGSAKIKTTFSIKLKPFIEL
;
A
#
# COMPACT_ATOMS: atom_id res chain seq x y z
N MET A 1 30.45 -25.47 48.56
CA MET A 1 29.38 -24.77 47.82
C MET A 1 28.78 -23.60 48.60
N GLY A 2 28.95 -23.47 49.93
CA GLY A 2 28.32 -22.38 50.70
C GLY A 2 29.00 -21.00 50.71
N ASP A 3 30.25 -20.87 50.25
CA ASP A 3 30.98 -19.58 50.25
C ASP A 3 30.98 -18.84 48.90
N MET A 4 30.50 -19.45 47.82
CA MET A 4 30.33 -18.78 46.52
C MET A 4 28.99 -18.05 46.39
N GLU A 5 27.95 -18.51 47.10
CA GLU A 5 26.61 -17.89 47.09
C GLU A 5 26.59 -16.53 47.81
N LYS A 6 27.37 -16.35 48.87
CA LYS A 6 27.40 -15.08 49.63
C LYS A 6 28.24 -13.97 48.98
N VAL A 7 29.17 -14.31 48.08
CA VAL A 7 29.99 -13.33 47.35
C VAL A 7 29.22 -12.75 46.16
N LEU A 8 28.32 -13.54 45.54
CA LEU A 8 27.49 -13.09 44.43
C LEU A 8 26.40 -12.09 44.83
N ASP A 9 25.85 -12.17 46.04
CA ASP A 9 24.79 -11.24 46.49
C ASP A 9 25.32 -9.82 46.77
N GLY A 10 26.55 -9.70 47.28
CA GLY A 10 27.17 -8.40 47.57
C GLY A 10 27.57 -7.65 46.29
N GLU A 11 28.28 -8.33 45.39
CA GLU A 11 28.72 -7.75 44.12
C GLU A 11 27.55 -7.53 43.15
N ALA A 12 26.53 -8.40 43.14
CA ALA A 12 25.32 -8.18 42.35
C ALA A 12 24.49 -7.00 42.88
N SER A 13 24.46 -6.78 44.21
CA SER A 13 23.78 -5.62 44.82
C SER A 13 24.49 -4.30 44.52
N GLU A 14 25.83 -4.30 44.51
CA GLU A 14 26.61 -3.14 44.06
C GLU A 14 26.49 -2.91 42.55
N LEU A 15 26.47 -3.96 41.72
CA LEU A 15 26.18 -3.84 40.29
C LEU A 15 24.77 -3.29 40.03
N TYR A 16 23.78 -3.67 40.85
CA TYR A 16 22.41 -3.14 40.79
C TYR A 16 22.34 -1.66 41.17
N LYS A 17 23.15 -1.21 42.13
CA LYS A 17 23.27 0.21 42.50
C LYS A 17 24.05 1.04 41.47
N LEU A 18 25.13 0.48 40.91
CA LEU A 18 25.98 1.09 39.87
C LEU A 18 25.29 1.16 38.50
N LEU A 19 24.36 0.24 38.21
CA LEU A 19 23.52 0.27 37.01
C LEU A 19 22.43 1.36 37.05
N HIS A 20 22.32 2.12 38.15
CA HIS A 20 21.32 3.18 38.37
C HIS A 20 19.89 2.76 38.02
N GLY A 21 19.15 2.38 39.07
CA GLY A 21 17.69 2.22 39.15
C GLY A 21 16.91 2.47 37.85
N ILE A 22 16.55 1.40 37.17
CA ILE A 22 15.62 1.45 36.05
C ILE A 22 14.23 1.66 36.67
N ASP A 23 13.86 2.92 36.86
CA ASP A 23 12.45 3.31 37.00
C ASP A 23 11.73 2.86 35.71
N GLU A 24 10.96 1.78 35.82
CA GLU A 24 10.13 1.27 34.73
C GLU A 24 9.09 2.30 34.27
N GLU A 25 8.70 3.23 35.13
CA GLU A 25 7.86 4.39 34.83
C GLU A 25 8.58 5.40 33.93
N TYR A 26 9.84 5.75 34.23
CA TYR A 26 10.61 6.76 33.50
C TYR A 26 10.86 6.37 32.03
N GLN A 27 11.14 5.08 31.74
CA GLN A 27 11.31 4.62 30.35
C GLN A 27 9.99 4.41 29.61
N LYS A 28 8.91 4.04 30.32
CA LYS A 28 7.56 3.91 29.76
C LYS A 28 7.02 5.27 29.32
N ASP A 29 7.24 6.31 30.11
CA ASP A 29 6.84 7.69 29.80
C ASP A 29 7.69 8.23 28.66
N LEU A 30 9.02 8.04 28.69
CA LEU A 30 9.88 8.48 27.60
C LEU A 30 9.53 7.83 26.26
N LEU A 31 9.15 6.54 26.24
CA LEU A 31 8.77 5.85 25.00
C LEU A 31 7.39 6.32 24.49
N SER A 32 6.41 6.45 25.38
CA SER A 32 5.08 6.99 25.06
C SER A 32 5.18 8.43 24.53
N GLU A 33 5.94 9.29 25.23
CA GLU A 33 6.24 10.65 24.82
C GLU A 33 6.96 10.71 23.47
N ASN A 34 7.93 9.81 23.23
CA ASN A 34 8.63 9.75 21.95
C ASN A 34 7.70 9.31 20.80
N ILE A 35 6.79 8.37 21.04
CA ILE A 35 5.80 7.93 20.05
C ILE A 35 4.79 9.04 19.75
N GLU A 36 4.30 9.71 20.79
CA GLU A 36 3.38 10.84 20.63
C GLU A 36 4.05 12.02 19.94
N ALA A 37 5.30 12.32 20.28
CA ALA A 37 6.12 13.33 19.61
C ALA A 37 6.38 12.97 18.14
N GLU A 38 6.65 11.70 17.82
CA GLU A 38 6.82 11.23 16.43
C GLU A 38 5.52 11.33 15.64
N LYS A 39 4.40 10.93 16.25
CA LYS A 39 3.06 11.02 15.65
C LYS A 39 2.68 12.46 15.37
N LYS A 40 2.85 13.35 16.36
CA LYS A 40 2.61 14.79 16.22
C LYS A 40 3.50 15.41 15.15
N ARG A 41 4.77 15.00 15.06
CA ARG A 41 5.67 15.47 13.99
C ARG A 41 5.23 15.00 12.61
N THR A 42 4.81 13.74 12.50
CA THR A 42 4.30 13.16 11.25
C THR A 42 3.04 13.87 10.79
N ASP A 43 2.10 14.14 11.71
CA ASP A 43 0.87 14.88 11.43
C ASP A 43 1.17 16.35 11.04
N ASN A 44 2.14 17.00 11.69
CA ASN A 44 2.60 18.34 11.31
C ASN A 44 3.24 18.36 9.91
N ALA A 45 4.12 17.40 9.60
CA ALA A 45 4.71 17.26 8.28
C ALA A 45 3.64 17.01 7.21
N ALA A 46 2.61 16.24 7.54
CA ALA A 46 1.49 15.97 6.65
C ALA A 46 0.65 17.24 6.38
N SER A 47 0.39 18.06 7.40
CA SER A 47 -0.27 19.37 7.23
C SER A 47 0.53 20.30 6.31
N ILE A 48 1.85 20.42 6.54
CA ILE A 48 2.75 21.20 5.67
C ILE A 48 2.72 20.68 4.22
N LEU A 49 2.65 19.36 4.06
CA LEU A 49 2.60 18.73 2.74
C LEU A 49 1.31 19.05 1.99
N ILE A 50 0.16 19.06 2.66
CA ILE A 50 -1.13 19.46 2.08
C ILE A 50 -1.06 20.92 1.60
N GLU A 51 -0.55 21.82 2.44
CA GLU A 51 -0.38 23.24 2.09
C GLU A 51 0.57 23.43 0.89
N LEU A 52 1.67 22.69 0.85
CA LEU A 52 2.60 22.72 -0.27
C LEU A 52 1.94 22.29 -1.58
N VAL A 53 1.17 21.20 -1.56
CA VAL A 53 0.44 20.71 -2.73
C VAL A 53 -0.62 21.71 -3.17
N HIS A 54 -1.34 22.33 -2.22
CA HIS A 54 -2.28 23.40 -2.51
C HIS A 54 -1.61 24.59 -3.21
N LEU A 55 -0.47 25.06 -2.72
CA LEU A 55 0.28 26.16 -3.33
C LEU A 55 0.77 25.82 -4.74
N ILE A 56 1.27 24.60 -4.97
CA ILE A 56 1.70 24.16 -6.30
C ILE A 56 0.50 24.11 -7.27
N ALA A 57 -0.61 23.51 -6.85
CA ALA A 57 -1.80 23.40 -7.67
C ALA A 57 -2.40 24.78 -8.01
N ALA A 58 -2.43 25.69 -7.04
CA ALA A 58 -2.87 27.06 -7.23
C ALA A 58 -1.95 27.83 -8.19
N TYR A 59 -0.63 27.67 -8.07
CA TYR A 59 0.33 28.28 -8.97
C TYR A 59 0.14 27.84 -10.43
N LEU A 60 -0.12 26.55 -10.65
CA LEU A 60 -0.38 26.02 -12.00
C LEU A 60 -1.71 26.54 -12.59
N SER A 61 -2.69 26.87 -11.74
CA SER A 61 -4.06 27.21 -12.18
C SER A 61 -4.31 28.72 -12.33
N ASP A 62 -3.74 29.55 -11.45
CA ASP A 62 -4.16 30.94 -11.32
C ASP A 62 -3.54 31.84 -12.41
N LYS A 63 -4.37 32.22 -13.39
CA LYS A 63 -3.97 33.15 -14.48
C LYS A 63 -3.46 34.49 -13.95
N ARG A 64 -3.97 34.95 -12.80
CA ARG A 64 -3.57 36.23 -12.19
C ARG A 64 -2.16 36.16 -11.61
N VAL A 65 -1.78 34.99 -11.08
CA VAL A 65 -0.41 34.74 -10.62
C VAL A 65 0.52 34.76 -11.84
N ARG A 66 0.15 34.10 -12.95
CA ARG A 66 0.98 34.08 -14.17
C ARG A 66 1.22 35.47 -14.79
N ASN A 67 0.21 36.34 -14.76
CA ASN A 67 0.27 37.65 -15.43
C ASN A 67 0.90 38.77 -14.58
N ASP A 68 1.06 38.57 -13.27
CA ASP A 68 1.60 39.56 -12.35
C ASP A 68 2.92 39.09 -11.76
N LYS A 69 4.03 39.69 -12.21
CA LYS A 69 5.40 39.31 -11.80
C LYS A 69 5.59 39.33 -10.27
N ASN A 70 4.97 40.27 -9.56
CA ASN A 70 5.14 40.37 -8.12
C ASN A 70 4.39 39.23 -7.41
N LYS A 71 3.14 38.97 -7.82
CA LYS A 71 2.36 37.85 -7.28
C LYS A 71 3.01 36.51 -7.59
N GLU A 72 3.50 36.34 -8.81
CA GLU A 72 4.24 35.15 -9.26
C GLU A 72 5.45 34.86 -8.35
N SER A 73 6.31 35.87 -8.15
CA SER A 73 7.53 35.72 -7.36
C SER A 73 7.23 35.49 -5.87
N ILE A 74 6.17 36.10 -5.33
CA ILE A 74 5.71 35.85 -3.95
C ILE A 74 5.18 34.43 -3.81
N SER A 75 4.36 33.96 -4.76
CA SER A 75 3.80 32.60 -4.76
C SER A 75 4.91 31.55 -4.85
N PHE A 76 5.89 31.74 -5.75
CA PHE A 76 7.02 30.81 -5.86
C PHE A 76 7.87 30.79 -4.59
N ARG A 77 8.14 31.96 -3.99
CA ARG A 77 8.88 32.03 -2.72
C ARG A 77 8.18 31.22 -1.63
N ARG A 78 6.85 31.35 -1.50
CA ARG A 78 6.07 30.55 -0.55
C ARG A 78 6.22 29.04 -0.77
N ILE A 79 6.25 28.57 -2.03
CA ILE A 79 6.49 27.15 -2.34
C ILE A 79 7.88 26.71 -1.84
N VAL A 80 8.92 27.52 -2.10
CA VAL A 80 10.29 27.21 -1.66
C VAL A 80 10.43 27.22 -0.13
N ASP A 81 9.80 28.19 0.53
CA ASP A 81 9.79 28.30 1.99
C ASP A 81 9.10 27.09 2.61
N MET A 82 7.94 26.68 2.07
CA MET A 82 7.20 25.52 2.55
C MET A 82 7.99 24.21 2.36
N TYR A 83 8.71 24.06 1.24
CA TYR A 83 9.64 22.95 1.05
C TYR A 83 10.76 22.91 2.09
N THR A 84 11.26 24.08 2.47
CA THR A 84 12.32 24.21 3.47
C THR A 84 11.82 23.77 4.84
N ILE A 85 10.61 24.21 5.22
CA ILE A 85 9.94 23.81 6.45
C ILE A 85 9.64 22.30 6.46
N LEU A 86 9.17 21.75 5.33
CA LEU A 86 8.92 20.31 5.18
C LEU A 86 10.21 19.49 5.38
N HIS A 87 11.31 19.87 4.72
CA HIS A 87 12.60 19.18 4.84
C HIS A 87 13.16 19.23 6.27
N GLN A 88 12.94 20.33 7.00
CA GLN A 88 13.32 20.45 8.41
C GLN A 88 12.47 19.56 9.31
N THR A 89 11.17 19.47 9.03
CA THR A 89 10.20 18.72 9.86
C THR A 89 10.33 17.20 9.64
N ALA A 90 10.51 16.78 8.39
CA ALA A 90 10.56 15.36 8.00
C ALA A 90 11.90 14.67 8.25
N ARG A 91 12.95 15.40 8.70
CA ARG A 91 14.35 14.95 8.92
C ARG A 91 15.10 14.47 7.67
N THR A 92 14.41 13.96 6.66
CA THR A 92 14.97 13.45 5.41
C THR A 92 14.37 14.13 4.20
N LYS A 93 15.23 14.52 3.25
CA LYS A 93 14.80 15.14 1.99
C LYS A 93 14.28 14.07 1.04
N HIS A 94 12.97 13.96 0.91
CA HIS A 94 12.32 13.07 -0.04
C HIS A 94 11.85 13.81 -1.30
N SER A 95 11.53 13.05 -2.33
CA SER A 95 10.79 13.54 -3.48
C SER A 95 9.29 13.50 -3.17
N LEU A 96 8.56 14.45 -3.74
CA LEU A 96 7.10 14.49 -3.68
C LEU A 96 6.53 13.79 -4.91
N LEU A 97 5.57 12.90 -4.69
CA LEU A 97 4.76 12.27 -5.73
C LEU A 97 3.29 12.54 -5.45
N ILE A 98 2.56 13.05 -6.43
CA ILE A 98 1.10 13.17 -6.42
C ILE A 98 0.58 12.32 -7.58
N ARG A 99 -0.36 11.42 -7.33
CA ARG A 99 -0.93 10.58 -8.40
C ARG A 99 -2.43 10.39 -8.26
N TYR A 100 -3.12 10.51 -9.38
CA TYR A 100 -4.56 10.33 -9.51
C TYR A 100 -4.93 8.86 -9.27
N ARG A 101 -5.99 8.61 -8.51
CA ARG A 101 -6.41 7.26 -8.12
C ARG A 101 -7.47 6.65 -9.02
N GLY A 102 -8.14 7.44 -9.85
CA GLY A 102 -9.18 6.94 -10.76
C GLY A 102 -10.58 6.91 -10.17
N PHE A 103 -10.70 6.60 -8.87
CA PHE A 103 -11.97 6.34 -8.19
C PHE A 103 -11.95 6.99 -6.79
N PRO A 104 -12.92 7.88 -6.46
CA PRO A 104 -12.93 8.59 -5.19
C PRO A 104 -13.36 7.72 -4.01
N ASN A 105 -12.65 7.78 -2.87
CA ASN A 105 -13.05 7.04 -1.66
C ASN A 105 -14.28 7.60 -0.93
N ASP A 106 -14.89 8.71 -1.39
CA ASP A 106 -15.94 9.43 -0.67
C ASP A 106 -17.32 9.26 -1.33
N LYS A 107 -18.31 8.83 -0.53
CA LYS A 107 -19.66 8.43 -0.94
C LYS A 107 -20.57 9.59 -1.37
N ASN A 108 -20.17 10.84 -1.14
CA ASN A 108 -21.05 12.01 -1.30
C ASN A 108 -20.61 13.05 -2.33
N ALA A 109 -19.47 12.85 -3.01
CA ALA A 109 -18.92 13.88 -3.89
C ALA A 109 -19.21 13.57 -5.36
N GLU A 110 -20.06 14.37 -6.01
CA GLU A 110 -20.12 14.49 -7.48
C GLU A 110 -18.70 14.57 -8.04
N VAL A 111 -18.23 13.49 -8.69
CA VAL A 111 -16.95 13.36 -9.41
C VAL A 111 -15.83 14.23 -8.82
N SER A 112 -15.58 14.13 -7.49
CA SER A 112 -14.47 14.86 -6.90
C SER A 112 -13.20 14.10 -7.25
N PRO A 113 -12.21 14.74 -7.90
CA PRO A 113 -11.02 14.04 -8.32
C PRO A 113 -10.22 13.59 -7.09
N ASP A 114 -9.85 12.31 -7.06
CA ASP A 114 -9.12 11.71 -5.93
C ASP A 114 -7.66 11.44 -6.29
N TYR A 115 -6.78 11.89 -5.40
CA TYR A 115 -5.34 11.73 -5.53
C TYR A 115 -4.76 11.22 -4.22
N GLU A 116 -3.60 10.59 -4.33
CA GLU A 116 -2.73 10.34 -3.19
C GLU A 116 -1.45 11.16 -3.33
N ILE A 117 -0.97 11.64 -2.19
CA ILE A 117 0.28 12.39 -2.05
C ILE A 117 1.25 11.51 -1.27
N ILE A 118 2.41 11.23 -1.86
CA ILE A 118 3.47 10.42 -1.27
C ILE A 118 4.70 11.30 -1.07
N TYR A 119 5.25 11.28 0.16
CA TYR A 119 6.51 11.91 0.51
C TYR A 119 7.28 11.00 1.47
N GLY A 120 8.29 10.29 0.95
CA GLY A 120 9.02 9.28 1.72
C GLY A 120 8.12 8.10 2.09
N ASN A 121 7.91 7.88 3.38
CA ASN A 121 6.99 6.84 3.90
C ASN A 121 5.60 7.39 4.26
N THR A 122 5.39 8.69 4.07
CA THR A 122 4.10 9.34 4.36
C THR A 122 3.24 9.33 3.12
N THR A 123 2.04 8.78 3.24
CA THR A 123 1.00 8.82 2.21
C THR A 123 -0.21 9.56 2.76
N ILE A 124 -0.72 10.53 2.01
CA ILE A 124 -1.89 11.35 2.36
C ILE A 124 -2.93 11.24 1.26
N ASP A 125 -4.16 10.96 1.67
CA ASP A 125 -5.38 11.05 0.86
C ASP A 125 -6.47 11.77 1.68
N SER A 126 -7.68 11.90 1.13
CA SER A 126 -8.81 12.55 1.81
C SER A 126 -9.15 11.88 3.16
N ALA A 127 -9.08 10.54 3.22
CA ALA A 127 -9.37 9.78 4.44
C ALA A 127 -8.29 10.01 5.52
N ALA A 128 -7.00 9.91 5.15
CA ALA A 128 -5.88 10.19 6.04
C ALA A 128 -5.92 11.62 6.56
N THR A 129 -6.34 12.58 5.72
CA THR A 129 -6.49 13.99 6.11
C THR A 129 -7.55 14.16 7.19
N ALA A 130 -8.70 13.51 7.06
CA ALA A 130 -9.74 13.54 8.09
C ALA A 130 -9.24 12.99 9.44
N GLU A 131 -8.42 11.93 9.43
CA GLU A 131 -7.81 11.41 10.66
C GLU A 131 -6.77 12.36 11.25
N ILE A 132 -5.90 12.96 10.42
CA ILE A 132 -4.89 13.94 10.85
C ILE A 132 -5.58 15.14 11.51
N MET A 133 -6.68 15.64 10.92
CA MET A 133 -7.46 16.74 11.46
C MET A 133 -8.03 16.41 12.85
N LYS A 134 -8.58 15.21 13.02
CA LYS A 134 -9.07 14.73 14.33
C LYS A 134 -7.94 14.71 15.38
N ARG A 135 -6.75 14.23 15.00
CA ARG A 135 -5.62 14.07 15.93
C ARG A 135 -4.94 15.38 16.32
N LEU A 136 -4.85 16.33 15.41
CA LEU A 136 -4.24 17.63 15.71
C LEU A 136 -5.16 18.54 16.55
N GLY A 137 -6.42 18.13 16.79
CA GLY A 137 -7.40 18.93 17.54
C GLY A 137 -7.72 20.27 16.84
N VAL A 138 -7.42 20.37 15.54
CA VAL A 138 -7.51 21.60 14.80
C VAL A 138 -8.95 21.75 14.29
N ALA A 139 -9.65 22.77 14.76
CA ALA A 139 -10.95 23.20 14.23
C ALA A 139 -10.88 23.75 12.78
N LYS A 140 -9.80 23.51 12.02
CA LYS A 140 -9.61 24.05 10.68
C LYS A 140 -10.26 23.11 9.66
N THR A 141 -11.48 23.44 9.29
CA THR A 141 -12.08 23.06 8.00
C THR A 141 -11.12 23.28 6.81
N SER A 142 -10.19 24.24 6.92
CA SER A 142 -9.30 24.64 5.83
C SER A 142 -8.37 23.57 5.26
N LEU A 143 -7.94 22.54 6.01
CA LEU A 143 -7.00 21.54 5.46
C LEU A 143 -7.67 20.62 4.44
N ALA A 144 -8.87 20.14 4.75
CA ALA A 144 -9.67 19.37 3.81
C ALA A 144 -10.04 20.22 2.59
N ASP A 145 -10.44 21.47 2.81
CA ASP A 145 -10.77 22.42 1.73
C ASP A 145 -9.55 22.70 0.83
N HIS A 146 -8.36 22.91 1.42
CA HIS A 146 -7.12 23.12 0.68
C HIS A 146 -6.74 21.90 -0.15
N LEU A 147 -6.87 20.70 0.41
CA LEU A 147 -6.61 19.45 -0.29
C LEU A 147 -7.57 19.25 -1.46
N GLN A 148 -8.88 19.39 -1.22
CA GLN A 148 -9.90 19.24 -2.25
C GLN A 148 -9.71 20.29 -3.37
N SER A 149 -9.44 21.54 -3.00
CA SER A 149 -9.11 22.61 -3.95
C SER A 149 -7.87 22.27 -4.77
N ALA A 150 -6.83 21.70 -4.14
CA ALA A 150 -5.63 21.27 -4.83
C ALA A 150 -5.93 20.17 -5.86
N PHE A 151 -6.71 19.15 -5.47
CA PHE A 151 -7.09 18.05 -6.35
C PHE A 151 -7.93 18.52 -7.54
N GLN A 152 -8.91 19.40 -7.30
CA GLN A 152 -9.70 20.01 -8.37
C GLN A 152 -8.82 20.82 -9.33
N ASN A 153 -7.88 21.60 -8.81
CA ASN A 153 -6.95 22.39 -9.61
C ASN A 153 -6.03 21.49 -10.44
N LEU A 154 -5.45 20.43 -9.87
CA LEU A 154 -4.63 19.46 -10.61
C LEU A 154 -5.44 18.80 -11.74
N PHE A 155 -6.66 18.35 -11.44
CA PHE A 155 -7.53 17.72 -12.42
C PHE A 155 -7.93 18.67 -13.56
N ARG A 156 -8.32 19.91 -13.25
CA ARG A 156 -8.63 20.94 -14.25
C ARG A 156 -7.44 21.26 -15.15
N ASN A 157 -6.22 21.22 -14.61
CA ASN A 157 -4.98 21.37 -15.37
C ASN A 157 -4.46 20.05 -15.95
N LYS A 158 -5.31 19.01 -16.05
CA LYS A 158 -4.97 17.70 -16.64
C LYS A 158 -3.67 17.09 -16.05
N VAL A 159 -3.38 17.33 -14.77
CA VAL A 159 -2.22 16.81 -14.05
C VAL A 159 -2.63 15.58 -13.26
N TYR A 160 -2.45 14.39 -13.83
CA TYR A 160 -2.82 13.10 -13.23
C TYR A 160 -1.65 12.43 -12.50
N SER A 161 -0.42 12.79 -12.84
CA SER A 161 0.74 12.52 -11.98
C SER A 161 1.66 13.73 -11.94
N LEU A 162 2.24 14.00 -10.77
CA LEU A 162 3.24 15.03 -10.56
C LEU A 162 4.33 14.46 -9.66
N TYR A 163 5.53 14.36 -10.19
CA TYR A 163 6.71 13.98 -9.43
C TYR A 163 7.67 15.16 -9.34
N LEU A 164 8.02 15.55 -8.12
CA LEU A 164 8.87 16.69 -7.84
C LEU A 164 10.09 16.27 -7.00
N ARG A 165 11.26 16.43 -7.62
CA ARG A 165 12.57 16.27 -7.00
C ARG A 165 13.21 17.64 -6.84
N TYR A 166 12.95 18.29 -5.71
CA TYR A 166 13.57 19.54 -5.31
C TYR A 166 14.29 19.39 -3.97
N ARG A 167 15.63 19.57 -3.98
CA ARG A 167 16.46 19.42 -2.77
C ARG A 167 17.00 20.74 -2.23
N GLY A 168 16.82 21.83 -2.97
CA GLY A 168 17.28 23.17 -2.60
C GLY A 168 18.79 23.24 -2.34
N LYS A 169 19.61 22.50 -3.12
CA LYS A 169 21.06 22.42 -2.89
C LYS A 169 21.79 23.70 -3.28
N ASN A 170 21.34 24.37 -4.34
CA ASN A 170 21.98 25.58 -4.85
C ASN A 170 20.99 26.47 -5.61
N LYS A 171 21.38 27.74 -5.81
CA LYS A 171 20.58 28.74 -6.55
C LYS A 171 20.22 28.32 -7.97
N SER A 172 21.08 27.51 -8.62
CA SER A 172 20.84 27.02 -9.98
C SER A 172 19.71 25.98 -10.03
N GLU A 173 19.61 25.10 -9.04
CA GLU A 173 18.50 24.17 -8.88
C GLU A 173 17.19 24.91 -8.63
N THR A 174 17.18 25.89 -7.72
CA THR A 174 16.00 26.73 -7.46
C THR A 174 15.54 27.49 -8.70
N ARG A 175 16.47 28.08 -9.47
CA ARG A 175 16.14 28.75 -10.72
C ARG A 175 15.55 27.79 -11.76
N ARG A 176 16.14 26.60 -11.92
CA ARG A 176 15.59 25.58 -12.84
C ARG A 176 14.20 25.11 -12.41
N PHE A 177 13.97 24.96 -11.11
CA PHE A 177 12.65 24.63 -10.58
C PHE A 177 11.63 25.73 -10.89
N HIS A 178 12.04 26.99 -10.71
CA HIS A 178 11.23 28.16 -11.04
C HIS A 178 10.85 28.22 -12.53
N ASP A 179 11.85 28.07 -13.41
CA ASP A 179 11.63 28.08 -14.86
C ASP A 179 10.76 26.88 -15.29
N SER A 180 10.88 25.72 -14.62
CA SER A 180 10.06 24.55 -14.89
C SER A 180 8.59 24.77 -14.51
N ILE A 181 8.31 25.29 -13.30
CA ILE A 181 6.93 25.50 -12.85
C ILE A 181 6.25 26.62 -13.65
N ARG A 182 6.97 27.68 -14.04
CA ARG A 182 6.48 28.71 -14.97
C ARG A 182 6.11 28.10 -16.32
N ALA A 183 7.00 27.31 -16.90
CA ALA A 183 6.75 26.68 -18.19
C ALA A 183 5.51 25.79 -18.15
N LEU A 184 5.36 24.97 -17.11
CA LEU A 184 4.15 24.15 -16.91
C LEU A 184 2.88 24.98 -16.75
N ALA A 185 2.96 26.07 -15.98
CA ALA A 185 1.82 26.96 -15.80
C ALA A 185 1.37 27.57 -17.13
N HIS A 186 2.26 27.79 -18.11
CA HIS A 186 1.89 28.28 -19.45
C HIS A 186 1.63 27.18 -20.49
N PHE A 187 1.96 25.92 -20.19
CA PHE A 187 1.98 24.84 -21.16
C PHE A 187 0.61 24.58 -21.80
N GLN A 188 -0.46 24.51 -21.00
CA GLN A 188 -1.78 24.17 -21.52
C GLN A 188 -2.33 25.22 -22.50
N ASP A 189 -2.21 26.50 -22.16
CA ASP A 189 -2.68 27.59 -23.03
C ASP A 189 -1.85 27.62 -24.33
N ALA A 190 -0.54 27.36 -24.23
CA ALA A 190 0.36 27.25 -25.38
C ALA A 190 0.01 26.06 -26.27
N ALA A 191 -0.20 24.87 -25.69
CA ALA A 191 -0.52 23.65 -26.41
C ALA A 191 -1.90 23.70 -27.08
N ALA A 192 -2.89 24.34 -26.44
CA ALA A 192 -4.21 24.55 -27.03
C ALA A 192 -4.19 25.48 -28.25
N SER A 193 -3.22 26.39 -28.31
CA SER A 193 -3.09 27.39 -29.38
C SER A 193 -1.94 27.08 -30.37
N ASP A 194 -1.24 25.95 -30.20
CA ASP A 194 0.01 25.59 -30.90
C ASP A 194 1.05 26.73 -30.90
N GLN A 195 1.17 27.43 -29.77
CA GLN A 195 2.09 28.55 -29.57
C GLN A 195 3.33 28.18 -28.76
N THR A 196 4.35 29.03 -28.85
CA THR A 196 5.54 28.94 -27.98
C THR A 196 5.21 29.33 -26.55
N ILE A 197 5.83 28.68 -25.57
CA ILE A 197 5.80 29.11 -24.18
C ILE A 197 6.63 30.38 -24.05
N ARG A 198 6.04 31.43 -23.48
CA ARG A 198 6.71 32.72 -23.25
C ARG A 198 6.57 33.15 -21.80
N PHE A 199 7.68 33.42 -21.14
CA PHE A 199 7.71 34.01 -19.80
C PHE A 199 9.00 34.80 -19.58
N ARG A 200 9.01 35.73 -18.62
CA ARG A 200 10.23 36.44 -18.21
C ARG A 200 10.97 35.64 -17.15
N SER A 201 12.25 35.35 -17.39
CA SER A 201 13.13 34.74 -16.38
C SER A 201 13.42 35.69 -15.22
N ASP A 202 14.01 35.16 -14.15
CA ASP A 202 14.44 35.95 -12.97
C ASP A 202 15.45 37.04 -13.33
N ALA A 203 16.20 36.87 -14.42
CA ALA A 203 17.12 37.87 -14.96
C ALA A 203 16.42 38.97 -15.79
N GLY A 204 15.08 38.96 -15.87
CA GLY A 204 14.28 39.91 -16.65
C GLY A 204 14.26 39.63 -18.15
N LYS A 205 15.06 38.69 -18.65
CA LYS A 205 15.08 38.28 -20.05
C LYS A 205 13.81 37.52 -20.41
N GLU A 206 13.18 37.88 -21.52
CA GLU A 206 12.11 37.08 -22.12
C GLU A 206 12.67 35.75 -22.62
N VAL A 207 11.99 34.69 -22.23
CA VAL A 207 12.35 33.32 -22.54
C VAL A 207 11.24 32.73 -23.38
N ILE A 208 11.62 32.28 -24.57
CA ILE A 208 10.70 31.71 -25.56
C ILE A 208 11.15 30.28 -25.81
N TYR A 209 10.25 29.32 -25.56
CA TYR A 209 10.51 27.91 -25.80
C TYR A 209 9.41 27.30 -26.68
N PRO A 210 9.77 26.58 -27.75
CA PRO A 210 8.80 25.81 -28.50
C PRO A 210 8.34 24.60 -27.71
N LEU A 211 7.09 24.20 -27.94
CA LEU A 211 6.53 22.96 -27.41
C LEU A 211 7.19 21.78 -28.12
N MET A 212 7.65 20.80 -27.35
CA MET A 212 8.22 19.58 -27.92
C MET A 212 7.10 18.58 -28.14
N ARG A 213 7.16 17.90 -29.29
CA ARG A 213 6.26 16.80 -29.63
C ARG A 213 6.94 15.46 -29.38
N ASN A 214 6.16 14.49 -28.93
CA ASN A 214 6.61 13.11 -28.77
C ASN A 214 6.63 12.38 -30.13
N HIS A 215 6.85 11.07 -30.11
CA HIS A 215 6.87 10.26 -31.33
C HIS A 215 5.52 10.10 -32.04
N ASP A 216 4.42 10.39 -31.35
CA ASP A 216 3.05 10.35 -31.89
C ASP A 216 2.59 11.74 -32.35
N ASP A 217 3.52 12.69 -32.47
CA ASP A 217 3.28 14.09 -32.85
C ASP A 217 2.40 14.88 -31.85
N VAL A 218 2.29 14.43 -30.61
CA VAL A 218 1.55 15.10 -29.53
C VAL A 218 2.49 15.92 -28.65
N HIS A 219 2.09 17.12 -28.22
CA HIS A 219 2.88 17.92 -27.27
C HIS A 219 3.14 17.17 -25.96
N ASP A 220 4.39 17.19 -25.49
CA ASP A 220 4.85 16.47 -24.30
C ASP A 220 5.49 17.44 -23.30
N GLU A 221 4.93 17.49 -22.09
CA GLU A 221 5.37 18.37 -21.00
C GLU A 221 6.81 18.06 -20.59
N ASN A 222 7.16 16.78 -20.46
CA ASN A 222 8.44 16.34 -19.92
C ASN A 222 9.58 16.56 -20.93
N LEU A 223 9.33 16.33 -22.22
CA LEU A 223 10.27 16.67 -23.30
C LEU A 223 10.45 18.18 -23.44
N THR A 224 9.37 18.96 -23.28
CA THR A 224 9.44 20.43 -23.27
C THR A 224 10.30 20.91 -22.11
N LEU A 225 10.03 20.44 -20.89
CA LEU A 225 10.84 20.75 -19.71
C LEU A 225 12.29 20.31 -19.83
N LEU A 226 12.56 19.18 -20.49
CA LEU A 226 13.92 18.71 -20.77
C LEU A 226 14.68 19.73 -21.64
N GLY A 227 14.04 20.23 -22.69
CA GLY A 227 14.60 21.28 -23.55
C GLY A 227 14.92 22.55 -22.78
N ILE A 228 13.99 23.00 -21.92
CA ILE A 228 14.13 24.18 -21.07
C ILE A 228 15.30 24.02 -20.08
N CYS A 229 15.31 22.94 -19.30
CA CYS A 229 16.31 22.72 -18.25
C CYS A 229 17.74 22.59 -18.77
N ASN A 230 17.89 22.18 -20.04
CA ASN A 230 19.18 21.97 -20.69
C ASN A 230 19.52 23.04 -21.73
N ASN A 231 18.64 24.01 -21.95
CA ASN A 231 18.77 25.03 -22.98
C ASN A 231 19.08 24.45 -24.38
N ILE A 232 18.40 23.36 -24.74
CA ILE A 232 18.61 22.66 -26.02
C ILE A 232 17.74 23.33 -27.09
N LYS A 233 18.32 23.60 -28.27
CA LYS A 233 17.58 24.09 -29.44
C LYS A 233 16.56 23.06 -29.91
N SER A 234 15.40 23.52 -30.38
CA SER A 234 14.30 22.65 -30.85
C SER A 234 14.76 21.58 -31.84
N ASP A 235 15.52 21.96 -32.86
CA ASP A 235 15.90 21.06 -33.94
C ASP A 235 16.84 19.96 -33.45
N SER A 236 17.70 20.30 -32.49
CA SER A 236 18.61 19.34 -31.85
C SER A 236 17.85 18.35 -30.97
N LEU A 237 16.85 18.83 -30.22
CA LEU A 237 16.01 17.98 -29.39
C LEU A 237 15.10 17.09 -30.23
N ALA A 238 14.48 17.63 -31.28
CA ALA A 238 13.68 16.88 -32.25
C ALA A 238 14.51 15.80 -32.96
N SER A 239 15.75 16.11 -33.37
CA SER A 239 16.67 15.13 -33.93
C SER A 239 17.00 14.00 -32.95
N MET A 240 17.20 14.34 -31.66
CA MET A 240 17.45 13.35 -30.61
C MET A 240 16.21 12.47 -30.35
N ILE A 241 15.02 13.06 -30.28
CA ILE A 241 13.74 12.35 -30.15
C ILE A 241 13.60 11.36 -31.30
N LYS A 242 13.75 11.83 -32.56
CA LYS A 242 13.66 10.98 -33.75
C LYS A 242 14.64 9.80 -33.71
N LYS A 243 15.90 10.05 -33.32
CA LYS A 243 16.93 9.01 -33.20
C LYS A 243 16.61 7.97 -32.14
N ILE A 244 16.03 8.38 -31.00
CA ILE A 244 15.67 7.45 -29.93
C ILE A 244 14.40 6.69 -30.32
N SER A 245 13.42 7.35 -30.91
CA SER A 245 12.20 6.72 -31.41
C SER A 245 12.45 5.67 -32.50
N SER A 246 13.51 5.83 -33.30
CA SER A 246 13.92 4.83 -34.30
C SER A 246 14.64 3.62 -33.71
N THR A 247 14.91 3.58 -32.40
CA THR A 247 15.52 2.42 -31.73
C THR A 247 14.46 1.54 -31.06
N ASN A 248 14.78 0.28 -30.82
CA ASN A 248 13.95 -0.62 -30.00
C ASN A 248 13.93 -0.23 -28.51
N LEU A 249 14.52 0.90 -28.10
CA LEU A 249 14.44 1.35 -26.71
C LEU A 249 13.04 1.83 -26.37
N THR A 250 12.28 2.41 -27.30
CA THR A 250 10.91 2.86 -27.04
C THR A 250 9.95 1.73 -26.74
N SER A 251 10.20 0.50 -27.22
CA SER A 251 9.44 -0.68 -26.80
C SER A 251 9.84 -1.19 -25.42
N GLN A 252 11.00 -0.78 -24.88
CA GLN A 252 11.47 -1.17 -23.55
C GLN A 252 11.18 -0.14 -22.44
N TYR A 253 10.78 1.08 -22.79
CA TYR A 253 10.55 2.18 -21.83
C TYR A 253 9.19 2.84 -22.07
N MET A 254 8.57 3.42 -21.02
CA MET A 254 7.21 4.00 -21.09
C MET A 254 7.04 5.16 -22.08
N SER A 255 8.13 5.88 -22.37
CA SER A 255 8.10 7.06 -23.25
C SER A 255 9.50 7.37 -23.76
N VAL A 256 9.59 8.19 -24.81
CA VAL A 256 10.87 8.70 -25.34
C VAL A 256 11.65 9.44 -24.25
N TYR A 257 10.96 10.22 -23.41
CA TYR A 257 11.57 10.91 -22.26
C TYR A 257 12.27 9.91 -21.31
N ASN A 258 11.61 8.80 -20.98
CA ASN A 258 12.20 7.78 -20.12
C ASN A 258 13.37 7.04 -20.81
N ALA A 259 13.27 6.79 -22.12
CA ALA A 259 14.33 6.20 -22.92
C ALA A 259 15.58 7.10 -23.00
N ILE A 260 15.42 8.43 -23.08
CA ILE A 260 16.57 9.38 -23.04
C ILE A 260 17.41 9.14 -21.78
N PHE A 261 16.76 8.99 -20.63
CA PHE A 261 17.45 8.79 -19.36
C PHE A 261 17.88 7.34 -19.14
N SER A 262 17.49 6.36 -19.96
CA SER A 262 18.05 5.01 -19.90
C SER A 262 19.46 4.93 -20.51
N VAL A 263 19.77 5.79 -21.48
CA VAL A 263 21.07 5.86 -22.14
C VAL A 263 22.13 6.49 -21.23
N LYS A 264 23.12 5.71 -20.77
CA LYS A 264 24.18 6.14 -19.84
C LYS A 264 24.88 7.45 -20.26
N LYS A 265 25.20 7.61 -21.54
CA LYS A 265 25.87 8.80 -22.08
C LYS A 265 25.00 10.05 -22.01
N LEU A 266 23.69 9.93 -22.26
CA LEU A 266 22.75 11.05 -22.18
C LEU A 266 22.44 11.38 -20.72
N ARG A 267 22.23 10.37 -19.87
CA ARG A 267 22.04 10.54 -18.42
C ARG A 267 23.16 11.33 -17.75
N GLY A 268 24.41 11.15 -18.19
CA GLY A 268 25.56 11.89 -17.65
C GLY A 268 25.72 13.31 -18.18
N ARG A 269 25.06 13.69 -19.28
CA ARG A 269 25.19 14.99 -19.94
C ARG A 269 23.97 15.90 -19.77
N LEU A 270 22.79 15.30 -19.64
CA LEU A 270 21.53 16.00 -19.52
C LEU A 270 21.14 16.15 -18.04
N ILE A 271 20.72 17.36 -17.69
CA ILE A 271 20.06 17.67 -16.45
C ILE A 271 18.61 17.19 -16.56
N ARG A 272 18.24 16.23 -15.71
CA ARG A 272 16.85 15.78 -15.60
C ARG A 272 16.00 16.89 -14.94
N PRO A 273 14.85 17.26 -15.52
CA PRO A 273 13.92 18.20 -14.90
C PRO A 273 13.62 17.88 -13.43
N SER A 274 13.31 18.94 -12.67
CA SER A 274 12.94 18.81 -11.25
C SER A 274 11.49 18.38 -11.08
N ILE A 275 10.63 18.72 -12.04
CA ILE A 275 9.22 18.34 -12.09
C ILE A 275 9.02 17.40 -13.29
N GLU A 276 8.26 16.34 -13.09
CA GLU A 276 7.72 15.50 -14.15
C GLU A 276 6.21 15.44 -13.99
N ILE A 277 5.45 15.68 -15.07
CA ILE A 277 3.99 15.63 -15.07
C ILE A 277 3.51 14.56 -16.03
N ASN A 278 2.48 13.82 -15.65
CA ASN A 278 1.83 12.79 -16.46
C ASN A 278 2.79 11.70 -16.98
N ASN A 279 3.97 11.56 -16.37
CA ASN A 279 4.86 10.46 -16.67
C ASN A 279 4.28 9.18 -16.05
N VAL A 280 3.94 8.23 -16.92
CA VAL A 280 3.24 6.98 -16.56
C VAL A 280 4.04 6.13 -15.58
N VAL A 281 5.37 6.26 -15.57
CA VAL A 281 6.23 5.61 -14.55
C VAL A 281 5.72 5.91 -13.14
N TRP A 282 5.26 7.14 -12.88
CA TRP A 282 4.82 7.58 -11.55
C TRP A 282 3.39 7.16 -11.18
N LEU A 283 2.64 6.62 -12.14
CA LEU A 283 1.36 5.97 -11.85
C LEU A 283 1.57 4.56 -11.27
N LEU A 284 2.71 3.94 -11.60
CA LEU A 284 3.04 2.54 -11.28
C LEU A 284 4.07 2.41 -10.16
N ALA A 285 5.10 3.25 -10.17
CA ALA A 285 6.17 3.24 -9.18
C ALA A 285 5.76 3.96 -7.89
N ASP A 286 6.20 3.44 -6.76
CA ASP A 286 6.05 4.08 -5.44
C ASP A 286 7.30 4.86 -5.04
N GLN A 287 8.45 4.53 -5.62
CA GLN A 287 9.74 5.14 -5.27
C GLN A 287 10.58 5.44 -6.51
N GLU A 288 11.43 6.48 -6.41
CA GLU A 288 12.33 6.91 -7.50
C GLU A 288 13.25 5.79 -8.03
N LYS A 289 13.59 4.82 -7.18
CA LYS A 289 14.51 3.72 -7.51
C LYS A 289 13.81 2.43 -7.90
N GLU A 290 12.48 2.40 -7.91
CA GLU A 290 11.75 1.21 -8.30
C GLU A 290 11.98 0.92 -9.79
N VAL A 291 12.52 -0.26 -10.08
CA VAL A 291 12.66 -0.75 -11.44
C VAL A 291 11.37 -1.47 -11.79
N LEU A 292 10.64 -0.95 -12.77
CA LEU A 292 9.46 -1.62 -13.29
C LEU A 292 9.88 -2.92 -13.98
N THR A 293 9.11 -3.99 -13.78
CA THR A 293 9.30 -5.24 -14.51
C THR A 293 8.96 -5.05 -15.99
N GLN A 294 9.40 -5.98 -16.83
CA GLN A 294 9.11 -5.93 -18.26
C GLN A 294 7.60 -6.07 -18.51
N GLU A 295 6.94 -6.97 -17.78
CA GLU A 295 5.51 -7.26 -17.90
C GLU A 295 4.67 -6.04 -17.54
N LYS A 296 4.98 -5.38 -16.41
CA LYS A 296 4.35 -4.10 -16.03
C LYS A 296 4.54 -3.06 -17.12
N SER A 297 5.69 -3.08 -17.77
CA SER A 297 6.03 -2.11 -18.79
C SER A 297 5.26 -2.30 -20.08
N GLU A 298 5.11 -3.54 -20.52
CA GLU A 298 4.30 -3.91 -21.68
C GLU A 298 2.82 -3.58 -21.46
N VAL A 299 2.27 -3.93 -20.28
CA VAL A 299 0.89 -3.59 -19.90
C VAL A 299 0.67 -2.07 -19.92
N ALA A 300 1.61 -1.29 -19.39
CA ALA A 300 1.52 0.16 -19.36
C ALA A 300 1.53 0.81 -20.75
N GLN A 301 2.44 0.38 -21.62
CA GLN A 301 2.46 0.85 -23.01
C GLN A 301 1.17 0.48 -23.75
N PHE A 302 0.66 -0.73 -23.54
CA PHE A 302 -0.60 -1.16 -24.14
C PHE A 302 -1.78 -0.32 -23.63
N ALA A 303 -1.83 0.00 -22.33
CA ALA A 303 -2.84 0.89 -21.75
C ALA A 303 -2.81 2.30 -22.35
N ILE A 304 -1.61 2.89 -22.51
CA ILE A 304 -1.45 4.22 -23.15
C ILE A 304 -1.97 4.20 -24.59
N LYS A 305 -1.62 3.16 -25.35
CA LYS A 305 -2.06 3.00 -26.74
C LYS A 305 -3.57 2.80 -26.83
N HIS A 306 -4.13 1.96 -25.95
CA HIS A 306 -5.57 1.71 -25.88
C HIS A 306 -6.36 2.98 -25.51
N ALA A 307 -5.81 3.80 -24.61
CA ALA A 307 -6.38 5.09 -24.21
C ALA A 307 -6.30 6.18 -25.30
N GLY A 308 -5.77 5.89 -26.50
CA GLY A 308 -5.63 6.87 -27.58
C GLY A 308 -4.74 8.06 -27.22
N GLY A 309 -3.77 7.86 -26.31
CA GLY A 309 -2.91 8.93 -25.81
C GLY A 309 -3.56 9.83 -24.74
N SER A 310 -4.79 9.56 -24.29
CA SER A 310 -5.41 10.27 -23.17
C SER A 310 -4.74 9.89 -21.84
N PRO A 311 -4.06 10.82 -21.13
CA PRO A 311 -3.41 10.50 -19.87
C PRO A 311 -4.41 10.12 -18.77
N LEU A 312 -5.63 10.67 -18.81
CA LEU A 312 -6.70 10.35 -17.86
C LEU A 312 -7.15 8.90 -18.00
N GLU A 313 -7.47 8.48 -19.23
CA GLU A 313 -7.95 7.12 -19.49
C GLU A 313 -6.84 6.10 -19.26
N ALA A 314 -5.60 6.40 -19.65
CA ALA A 314 -4.45 5.57 -19.31
C ALA A 314 -4.26 5.43 -17.79
N ALA A 315 -4.43 6.52 -17.03
CA ALA A 315 -4.36 6.47 -15.57
C ALA A 315 -5.50 5.64 -14.96
N LYS A 316 -6.73 5.78 -15.43
CA LYS A 316 -7.88 4.97 -14.98
C LYS A 316 -7.64 3.48 -15.22
N ILE A 317 -7.21 3.10 -16.43
CA ILE A 317 -6.90 1.71 -16.79
C ILE A 317 -5.78 1.16 -15.90
N LEU A 318 -4.68 1.91 -15.74
CA LEU A 318 -3.57 1.41 -14.91
C LEU A 318 -3.93 1.35 -13.44
N LYS A 319 -4.77 2.26 -12.93
CA LYS A 319 -5.26 2.20 -11.55
C LYS A 319 -6.27 1.08 -11.35
N SER A 320 -7.01 0.68 -12.38
CA SER A 320 -7.90 -0.48 -12.29
C SER A 320 -7.15 -1.80 -12.13
N VAL A 321 -5.92 -1.88 -12.65
CA VAL A 321 -5.06 -3.07 -12.51
C VAL A 321 -4.13 -2.97 -11.29
N TYR A 322 -3.50 -1.81 -11.11
CA TYR A 322 -2.39 -1.64 -10.16
C TYR A 322 -2.72 -0.83 -8.90
N GLY A 323 -3.93 -0.29 -8.78
CA GLY A 323 -4.39 0.52 -7.64
C GLY A 323 -4.16 -0.18 -6.29
N LYS A 324 -3.85 0.58 -5.24
CA LYS A 324 -3.50 0.05 -3.91
C LYS A 324 -4.61 0.22 -2.88
N ASP A 325 -5.74 0.71 -3.34
CA ASP A 325 -6.86 1.21 -2.58
C ASP A 325 -8.02 0.24 -2.43
N TYR A 326 -7.82 -1.01 -2.86
CA TYR A 326 -8.80 -2.08 -2.74
C TYR A 326 -9.25 -2.35 -1.29
N GLU A 327 -8.41 -2.02 -0.30
CA GLU A 327 -8.78 -2.15 1.13
C GLU A 327 -9.92 -1.20 1.54
N ARG A 328 -10.08 -0.08 0.82
CA ARG A 328 -11.06 0.99 1.15
C ARG A 328 -12.11 1.19 0.06
N ILE A 329 -12.10 0.37 -1.00
CA ILE A 329 -13.01 0.49 -2.13
C ILE A 329 -14.43 0.09 -1.73
N ASN A 330 -15.45 0.75 -2.28
CA ASN A 330 -16.85 0.36 -2.11
C ASN A 330 -17.33 -0.51 -3.29
N ALA A 331 -18.56 -1.02 -3.21
CA ALA A 331 -19.10 -1.96 -4.20
C ALA A 331 -19.26 -1.31 -5.59
N THR A 332 -19.72 -0.06 -5.64
CA THR A 332 -19.92 0.69 -6.88
C THR A 332 -18.59 0.95 -7.59
N ASP A 333 -17.61 1.51 -6.88
CA ASP A 333 -16.27 1.77 -7.42
C ASP A 333 -15.56 0.48 -7.84
N LEU A 334 -15.76 -0.61 -7.08
CA LEU A 334 -15.24 -1.92 -7.45
C LEU A 334 -15.88 -2.43 -8.75
N GLY A 335 -17.20 -2.25 -8.92
CA GLY A 335 -17.91 -2.56 -10.16
C GLY A 335 -17.35 -1.79 -11.35
N GLU A 336 -17.23 -0.46 -11.24
CA GLU A 336 -16.64 0.36 -12.30
C GLU A 336 -15.20 -0.05 -12.63
N ARG A 337 -14.40 -0.33 -11.60
CA ARG A 337 -13.01 -0.76 -11.76
C ARG A 337 -12.90 -2.11 -12.46
N LEU A 338 -13.79 -3.05 -12.13
CA LEU A 338 -13.87 -4.35 -12.80
C LEU A 338 -14.31 -4.21 -14.26
N GLN A 339 -15.21 -3.27 -14.57
CA GLN A 339 -15.62 -2.97 -15.94
C GLN A 339 -14.45 -2.43 -16.77
N VAL A 340 -13.74 -1.40 -16.27
CA VAL A 340 -12.55 -0.85 -16.95
C VAL A 340 -11.49 -1.92 -17.19
N SER A 341 -11.25 -2.78 -16.18
CA SER A 341 -10.30 -3.88 -16.29
C SER A 341 -10.76 -4.96 -17.27
N SER A 342 -12.06 -5.20 -17.37
CA SER A 342 -12.69 -6.14 -18.31
C SER A 342 -12.51 -5.68 -19.76
N ASP A 343 -12.81 -4.41 -20.04
CA ASP A 343 -12.68 -3.84 -21.38
C ASP A 343 -11.20 -3.84 -21.83
N PHE A 344 -10.31 -3.52 -20.89
CA PHE A 344 -8.88 -3.58 -21.10
C PHE A 344 -8.38 -5.01 -21.38
N LEU A 345 -8.78 -6.00 -20.57
CA LEU A 345 -8.43 -7.42 -20.78
C LEU A 345 -8.97 -7.94 -22.12
N THR A 346 -10.18 -7.57 -22.50
CA THR A 346 -10.78 -7.94 -23.79
C THR A 346 -9.94 -7.39 -24.96
N SER A 347 -9.36 -6.21 -24.80
CA SER A 347 -8.47 -5.60 -25.78
C SER A 347 -7.09 -6.27 -25.80
N VAL A 348 -6.56 -6.64 -24.63
CA VAL A 348 -5.29 -7.39 -24.50
C VAL A 348 -5.42 -8.77 -25.15
N ASP A 349 -6.55 -9.47 -24.97
CA ASP A 349 -6.76 -10.80 -25.53
C ASP A 349 -6.68 -10.85 -27.05
N LYS A 350 -6.95 -9.71 -27.72
CA LYS A 350 -6.85 -9.53 -29.18
C LYS A 350 -5.44 -9.17 -29.65
N ALA A 351 -4.51 -8.85 -28.75
CA ALA A 351 -3.16 -8.38 -29.07
C ALA A 351 -2.15 -9.53 -29.29
N PRO A 352 -1.08 -9.31 -30.09
CA PRO A 352 0.06 -10.23 -30.13
C PRO A 352 0.77 -10.23 -28.76
N LYS A 353 1.22 -11.40 -28.30
CA LYS A 353 1.79 -11.61 -26.94
C LYS A 353 0.79 -11.33 -25.79
N SER A 354 -0.48 -11.65 -26.00
CA SER A 354 -1.53 -11.45 -24.98
C SER A 354 -1.42 -12.37 -23.77
N LYS A 355 -0.57 -13.40 -23.78
CA LYS A 355 -0.52 -14.37 -22.68
C LYS A 355 0.14 -13.78 -21.44
N GLU A 356 1.33 -13.21 -21.60
CA GLU A 356 2.12 -12.63 -20.51
C GLU A 356 1.42 -11.41 -19.91
N MET A 357 0.94 -10.48 -20.74
CA MET A 357 0.18 -9.31 -20.28
C MET A 357 -1.08 -9.70 -19.52
N ARG A 358 -1.82 -10.70 -20.01
CA ARG A 358 -3.04 -11.17 -19.34
C ARG A 358 -2.75 -11.81 -18.00
N GLN A 359 -1.66 -12.57 -17.88
CA GLN A 359 -1.22 -13.14 -16.60
C GLN A 359 -0.84 -12.05 -15.61
N GLU A 360 -0.09 -11.03 -16.04
CA GLU A 360 0.26 -9.88 -15.20
C GLU A 360 -0.99 -9.14 -14.72
N ILE A 361 -1.93 -8.83 -15.62
CA ILE A 361 -3.16 -8.11 -15.27
C ILE A 361 -4.02 -8.92 -14.29
N LEU A 362 -4.31 -10.19 -14.62
CA LEU A 362 -5.15 -11.04 -13.77
C LEU A 362 -4.50 -11.29 -12.41
N GLY A 363 -3.22 -11.61 -12.36
CA GLY A 363 -2.51 -11.85 -11.10
C GLY A 363 -2.51 -10.62 -10.19
N ASN A 364 -2.33 -9.42 -10.78
CA ASN A 364 -2.40 -8.18 -10.02
C ASN A 364 -3.81 -7.89 -9.48
N ILE A 365 -4.86 -8.13 -10.28
CA ILE A 365 -6.25 -7.93 -9.85
C ILE A 365 -6.63 -8.97 -8.78
N GLU A 366 -6.29 -10.24 -8.97
CA GLU A 366 -6.55 -11.31 -8.00
C GLU A 366 -5.89 -11.02 -6.66
N GLN A 367 -4.62 -10.60 -6.65
CA GLN A 367 -3.91 -10.21 -5.42
C GLN A 367 -4.59 -9.02 -4.70
N ARG A 368 -5.24 -8.14 -5.45
CA ARG A 368 -5.90 -6.95 -4.90
C ARG A 368 -7.33 -7.23 -4.45
N LEU A 369 -8.04 -8.13 -5.11
CA LEU A 369 -9.34 -8.63 -4.66
C LEU A 369 -9.25 -9.30 -3.29
N ASP A 370 -8.13 -9.93 -2.96
CA ASP A 370 -7.85 -10.48 -1.63
C ASP A 370 -7.89 -9.44 -0.50
N LYS A 371 -7.69 -8.17 -0.84
CA LYS A 371 -7.70 -7.05 0.10
C LYS A 371 -9.06 -6.39 0.26
N VAL A 372 -10.04 -6.75 -0.57
CA VAL A 372 -11.37 -6.16 -0.52
C VAL A 372 -12.12 -6.70 0.68
N SER A 373 -12.81 -5.81 1.40
CA SER A 373 -13.63 -6.21 2.54
C SER A 373 -14.78 -7.14 2.13
N ASP A 374 -15.05 -8.17 2.94
CA ASP A 374 -16.10 -9.18 2.68
C ASP A 374 -17.46 -8.55 2.29
N HIS A 375 -17.89 -7.51 3.02
CA HIS A 375 -19.18 -6.84 2.79
C HIS A 375 -19.27 -6.14 1.42
N VAL A 376 -18.15 -5.63 0.90
CA VAL A 376 -18.11 -4.94 -0.40
C VAL A 376 -18.37 -5.92 -1.54
N ILE A 377 -17.83 -7.14 -1.45
CA ILE A 377 -18.10 -8.20 -2.41
C ILE A 377 -19.56 -8.67 -2.30
N ASP A 378 -20.10 -8.83 -1.08
CA ASP A 378 -21.51 -9.16 -0.90
C ASP A 378 -22.43 -8.11 -1.55
N ASP A 379 -22.19 -6.83 -1.27
CA ASP A 379 -22.94 -5.70 -1.82
C ASP A 379 -22.86 -5.65 -3.35
N LEU A 380 -21.69 -5.91 -3.93
CA LEU A 380 -21.49 -5.98 -5.39
C LEU A 380 -22.39 -7.06 -6.02
N PHE A 381 -22.48 -8.23 -5.40
CA PHE A 381 -23.35 -9.31 -5.89
C PHE A 381 -24.84 -8.99 -5.70
N SER A 382 -25.21 -8.33 -4.60
CA SER A 382 -26.58 -7.87 -4.39
C SER A 382 -27.00 -6.81 -5.42
N GLN A 383 -26.12 -5.86 -5.74
CA GLN A 383 -26.34 -4.87 -6.80
C GLN A 383 -26.48 -5.55 -8.18
N ALA A 384 -25.57 -6.45 -8.53
CA ALA A 384 -25.61 -7.16 -9.80
C ALA A 384 -26.88 -8.01 -9.99
N GLN A 385 -27.44 -8.57 -8.92
CA GLN A 385 -28.71 -9.28 -8.95
C GLN A 385 -29.89 -8.32 -9.15
N ALA A 386 -29.93 -7.21 -8.41
CA ALA A 386 -30.97 -6.19 -8.58
C ALA A 386 -31.01 -5.65 -10.02
N ASP A 387 -29.84 -5.41 -10.62
CA ASP A 387 -29.72 -4.95 -12.01
C ASP A 387 -30.24 -5.99 -13.01
N ALA A 388 -29.93 -7.27 -12.80
CA ALA A 388 -30.41 -8.36 -13.66
C ALA A 388 -31.95 -8.48 -13.65
N TYR A 389 -32.59 -8.25 -12.50
CA TYR A 389 -34.04 -8.22 -12.38
C TYR A 389 -34.67 -6.98 -13.06
N ALA A 390 -33.98 -5.84 -13.02
CA ALA A 390 -34.48 -4.59 -13.60
C ALA A 390 -34.31 -4.52 -15.13
N SER A 391 -33.27 -5.15 -15.70
CA SER A 391 -32.92 -4.99 -17.12
C SER A 391 -33.42 -6.11 -18.04
N ASP A 392 -34.17 -7.10 -17.53
CA ASP A 392 -34.61 -8.31 -18.25
C ASP A 392 -33.46 -9.09 -18.95
N GLN A 393 -32.21 -8.81 -18.55
CA GLN A 393 -31.01 -9.48 -19.05
C GLN A 393 -30.65 -10.61 -18.09
N LYS A 394 -30.56 -11.84 -18.62
CA LYS A 394 -30.26 -13.06 -17.86
C LYS A 394 -28.90 -13.07 -17.14
N SER A 395 -28.03 -12.09 -17.34
CA SER A 395 -26.62 -12.18 -16.93
C SER A 395 -26.10 -11.08 -15.99
N GLY A 396 -26.86 -10.01 -15.72
CA GLY A 396 -26.45 -8.91 -14.82
C GLY A 396 -25.07 -8.30 -15.12
N PHE A 397 -24.56 -7.47 -14.20
CA PHE A 397 -23.21 -6.88 -14.31
C PHE A 397 -22.09 -7.96 -14.42
N LEU A 398 -22.18 -9.03 -13.64
CA LEU A 398 -21.15 -10.08 -13.59
C LEU A 398 -21.05 -10.94 -14.87
N GLY A 399 -22.11 -10.96 -15.68
CA GLY A 399 -22.10 -11.60 -16.99
C GLY A 399 -21.67 -10.67 -18.14
N ALA A 400 -21.62 -9.36 -17.90
CA ALA A 400 -21.11 -8.39 -18.86
C ALA A 400 -19.58 -8.23 -18.80
N ILE A 401 -18.96 -8.55 -17.66
CA ILE A 401 -17.50 -8.50 -17.50
C ILE A 401 -16.80 -9.75 -18.06
N HIS A 402 -15.52 -9.59 -18.40
CA HIS A 402 -14.65 -10.61 -18.96
C HIS A 402 -14.67 -11.90 -18.12
N GLY A 403 -14.90 -13.06 -18.75
CA GLY A 403 -15.17 -14.33 -18.05
C GLY A 403 -14.10 -14.73 -17.02
N LYS A 404 -12.81 -14.43 -17.27
CA LYS A 404 -11.74 -14.69 -16.28
C LYS A 404 -11.86 -13.80 -15.03
N LEU A 405 -12.27 -12.54 -15.17
CA LEU A 405 -12.54 -11.65 -14.03
C LEU A 405 -13.82 -12.07 -13.30
N SER A 406 -14.86 -12.42 -14.05
CA SER A 406 -16.10 -12.96 -13.47
C SER A 406 -15.82 -14.19 -12.61
N ASN A 407 -14.97 -15.10 -13.09
CA ASN A 407 -14.53 -16.27 -12.33
C ASN A 407 -13.73 -15.90 -11.08
N ALA A 408 -12.81 -14.92 -11.16
CA ALA A 408 -12.04 -14.46 -10.01
C ALA A 408 -12.95 -13.85 -8.93
N VAL A 409 -13.84 -12.93 -9.31
CA VAL A 409 -14.79 -12.28 -8.38
C VAL A 409 -15.77 -13.30 -7.78
N THR A 410 -16.27 -14.23 -8.60
CA THR A 410 -17.11 -15.34 -8.13
C THR A 410 -16.38 -16.26 -7.16
N PHE A 411 -15.09 -16.52 -7.38
CA PHE A 411 -14.27 -17.26 -6.43
C PHE A 411 -14.19 -16.57 -5.08
N TYR A 412 -13.94 -15.25 -5.03
CA TYR A 412 -13.93 -14.50 -3.77
C TYR A 412 -15.29 -14.47 -3.08
N LYS A 413 -16.39 -14.38 -3.84
CA LYS A 413 -17.74 -14.52 -3.27
C LYS A 413 -17.96 -15.90 -2.64
N LYS A 414 -17.59 -16.98 -3.34
CA LYS A 414 -17.64 -18.34 -2.79
C LYS A 414 -16.78 -18.47 -1.53
N ARG A 415 -15.58 -17.89 -1.53
CA ARG A 415 -14.68 -17.85 -0.37
C ARG A 415 -15.32 -17.17 0.85
N ILE A 416 -16.00 -16.05 0.65
CA ILE A 416 -16.74 -15.36 1.72
C ILE A 416 -17.89 -16.23 2.23
N ASP A 417 -18.65 -16.87 1.35
CA ASP A 417 -19.76 -17.74 1.75
C ASP A 417 -19.26 -18.99 2.51
N THR A 418 -18.16 -19.60 2.04
CA THR A 418 -17.48 -20.68 2.74
C THR A 418 -16.92 -20.22 4.08
N LYS A 419 -16.35 -19.00 4.18
CA LYS A 419 -15.94 -18.40 5.46
C LYS A 419 -17.10 -18.23 6.43
N LYS A 420 -18.27 -17.78 5.96
CA LYS A 420 -19.50 -17.69 6.77
C LYS A 420 -19.95 -19.07 7.28
N LYS A 421 -19.90 -20.10 6.43
CA LYS A 421 -20.18 -21.49 6.86
C LYS A 421 -19.14 -22.00 7.86
N MET A 422 -17.86 -21.69 7.66
CA MET A 422 -16.78 -22.02 8.58
C MET A 422 -16.99 -21.37 9.96
N ARG A 423 -17.47 -20.12 10.03
CA ARG A 423 -17.84 -19.50 11.31
C ARG A 423 -18.93 -20.26 12.04
N GLN A 424 -19.84 -20.87 11.29
CA GLN A 424 -20.94 -21.65 11.84
C GLN A 424 -20.56 -23.13 12.06
N ILE A 425 -19.31 -23.56 11.80
CA ILE A 425 -18.92 -24.96 11.94
C ILE A 425 -19.02 -25.48 13.38
N VAL A 426 -18.96 -24.56 14.36
CA VAL A 426 -19.26 -24.86 15.77
C VAL A 426 -20.67 -25.43 15.94
N ASN A 427 -21.60 -25.02 15.06
CA ASN A 427 -22.94 -25.58 15.01
C ASN A 427 -22.94 -26.75 14.02
N ASN A 428 -23.04 -27.98 14.53
CA ASN A 428 -23.04 -29.23 13.74
C ASN A 428 -24.13 -29.31 12.65
N ALA A 429 -25.06 -28.37 12.59
CA ALA A 429 -26.10 -28.24 11.57
C ALA A 429 -25.60 -27.75 10.20
N VAL A 430 -24.37 -27.22 10.09
CA VAL A 430 -23.86 -26.66 8.82
C VAL A 430 -23.49 -27.75 7.82
N LYS A 431 -24.08 -27.66 6.62
CA LYS A 431 -23.77 -28.53 5.48
C LYS A 431 -22.84 -27.83 4.49
N PHE A 432 -21.66 -28.42 4.29
CA PHE A 432 -20.71 -28.03 3.24
C PHE A 432 -21.01 -28.81 1.97
N ASN A 433 -20.95 -28.14 0.82
CA ASN A 433 -21.14 -28.72 -0.51
C ASN A 433 -19.80 -28.85 -1.25
N LEU A 434 -19.82 -29.46 -2.44
CA LEU A 434 -18.61 -29.67 -3.25
C LEU A 434 -17.87 -28.35 -3.55
N ASN A 435 -18.60 -27.28 -3.89
CA ASN A 435 -18.01 -25.97 -4.16
C ASN A 435 -17.30 -25.38 -2.94
N ASP A 436 -17.80 -25.63 -1.72
CA ASP A 436 -17.13 -25.19 -0.49
C ASP A 436 -15.80 -25.91 -0.33
N PHE A 437 -15.75 -27.22 -0.56
CA PHE A 437 -14.52 -28.00 -0.49
C PHE A 437 -13.51 -27.62 -1.57
N GLU A 438 -13.97 -27.33 -2.80
CA GLU A 438 -13.12 -26.79 -3.87
C GLU A 438 -12.51 -25.43 -3.50
N THR A 439 -13.30 -24.58 -2.84
CA THR A 439 -12.85 -23.25 -2.39
C THR A 439 -11.78 -23.38 -1.30
N LEU A 440 -12.01 -24.22 -0.30
CA LEU A 440 -11.01 -24.51 0.75
C LEU A 440 -9.76 -25.18 0.18
N SER A 441 -9.93 -26.11 -0.76
CA SER A 441 -8.84 -26.78 -1.47
C SER A 441 -7.93 -25.78 -2.16
N LYS A 442 -8.50 -24.79 -2.86
CA LYS A 442 -7.74 -23.74 -3.54
C LYS A 442 -7.10 -22.74 -2.57
N ASP A 443 -7.80 -22.30 -1.52
CA ASP A 443 -7.28 -21.36 -0.53
C ASP A 443 -6.08 -21.91 0.25
N PHE A 444 -6.11 -23.21 0.58
CA PHE A 444 -5.07 -23.87 1.38
C PHE A 444 -4.08 -24.69 0.56
N GLU A 445 -4.23 -24.70 -0.76
CA GLU A 445 -3.43 -25.51 -1.68
C GLU A 445 -3.42 -27.01 -1.30
N ILE A 446 -4.58 -27.56 -0.91
CA ILE A 446 -4.79 -28.98 -0.55
C ILE A 446 -5.69 -29.70 -1.56
N SER A 447 -5.75 -31.03 -1.51
CA SER A 447 -6.74 -31.77 -2.30
C SER A 447 -8.17 -31.52 -1.77
N VAL A 448 -9.17 -31.72 -2.63
CA VAL A 448 -10.58 -31.59 -2.24
C VAL A 448 -10.95 -32.65 -1.20
N GLU A 449 -10.37 -33.84 -1.33
CA GLU A 449 -10.51 -34.95 -0.39
C GLU A 449 -9.96 -34.60 0.98
N ASP A 450 -8.77 -33.97 1.04
CA ASP A 450 -8.17 -33.51 2.29
C ASP A 450 -9.01 -32.40 2.93
N ALA A 451 -9.51 -31.44 2.14
CA ALA A 451 -10.38 -30.39 2.64
C ALA A 451 -11.65 -30.98 3.29
N LYS A 452 -12.25 -32.00 2.65
CA LYS A 452 -13.41 -32.71 3.20
C LYS A 452 -13.07 -33.46 4.48
N ALA A 453 -11.95 -34.20 4.51
CA ALA A 453 -11.51 -34.95 5.68
C ALA A 453 -11.26 -34.00 6.87
N LEU A 454 -10.60 -32.87 6.63
CA LEU A 454 -10.33 -31.84 7.65
C LEU A 454 -11.60 -31.28 8.27
N ILE A 455 -12.61 -30.94 7.44
CA ILE A 455 -13.89 -30.40 7.92
C ILE A 455 -14.64 -31.42 8.77
N GLU A 456 -14.72 -32.68 8.31
CA GLU A 456 -15.44 -33.72 9.06
C GLU A 456 -14.75 -34.06 10.39
N MET A 457 -13.42 -34.11 10.41
CA MET A 457 -12.66 -34.25 11.65
C MET A 457 -12.89 -33.04 12.58
N LEU A 458 -12.89 -31.82 12.04
CA LEU A 458 -13.06 -30.62 12.84
C LEU A 458 -14.44 -30.52 13.50
N LYS A 459 -15.52 -30.95 12.84
CA LYS A 459 -16.88 -30.97 13.42
C LYS A 459 -16.94 -31.77 14.72
N THR A 460 -16.23 -32.88 14.80
CA THR A 460 -16.19 -33.71 16.02
C THR A 460 -15.51 -33.04 17.22
N CYS A 461 -14.79 -31.92 16.99
CA CYS A 461 -14.18 -31.13 18.06
C CYS A 461 -15.17 -30.20 18.76
N PHE A 462 -16.44 -30.16 18.34
CA PHE A 462 -17.48 -29.32 18.92
C PHE A 462 -18.68 -30.16 19.39
N ASP A 463 -19.26 -29.81 20.53
CA ASP A 463 -20.47 -30.45 21.04
C ASP A 463 -21.74 -29.92 20.34
N GLU A 464 -22.91 -30.46 20.69
CA GLU A 464 -24.20 -30.04 20.12
C GLU A 464 -24.56 -28.56 20.38
N ASN A 465 -23.93 -27.94 21.39
CA ASN A 465 -24.09 -26.53 21.73
C ASN A 465 -22.97 -25.64 21.16
N GLY A 466 -22.08 -26.21 20.34
CA GLY A 466 -20.94 -25.53 19.73
C GLY A 466 -19.78 -25.21 20.68
N LYS A 467 -19.71 -25.89 21.83
CA LYS A 467 -18.56 -25.77 22.74
C LYS A 467 -17.41 -26.63 22.29
N PHE A 468 -16.19 -26.13 22.49
CA PHE A 468 -14.97 -26.82 22.07
C PHE A 468 -14.60 -27.97 23.02
N ILE A 469 -14.49 -29.18 22.47
CA ILE A 469 -14.15 -30.40 23.20
C ILE A 469 -12.65 -30.68 23.07
N ARG A 470 -11.89 -30.30 24.10
CA ARG A 470 -10.42 -30.53 24.16
C ARG A 470 -10.04 -32.01 23.97
N GLY A 471 -10.83 -32.93 24.51
CA GLY A 471 -10.60 -34.38 24.40
C GLY A 471 -10.67 -34.88 22.96
N ALA A 472 -11.69 -34.46 22.21
CA ALA A 472 -11.88 -34.83 20.81
C ALA A 472 -10.76 -34.26 19.92
N PHE A 473 -10.38 -33.00 20.14
CA PHE A 473 -9.24 -32.40 19.43
C PHE A 473 -7.94 -33.17 19.68
N ARG A 474 -7.70 -33.62 20.91
CA ARG A 474 -6.50 -34.40 21.27
C ARG A 474 -6.46 -35.76 20.56
N ALA A 475 -7.62 -36.39 20.36
CA ALA A 475 -7.75 -37.67 19.68
C ALA A 475 -7.44 -37.56 18.18
N ILE A 476 -7.78 -36.42 17.57
CA ILE A 476 -7.61 -36.15 16.12
C ILE A 476 -6.23 -35.56 15.80
N MET A 477 -5.54 -35.06 16.81
CA MET A 477 -4.22 -34.43 16.69
C MET A 477 -3.18 -35.23 15.88
N PRO A 478 -3.10 -36.59 15.95
CA PRO A 478 -2.20 -37.36 15.07
C PRO A 478 -2.51 -37.19 13.59
N GLU A 479 -3.78 -37.16 13.22
CA GLU A 479 -4.22 -36.93 11.83
C GLU A 479 -3.99 -35.48 11.41
N PHE A 480 -4.28 -34.50 12.27
CA PHE A 480 -3.98 -33.08 12.00
C PHE A 480 -2.49 -32.82 11.79
N SER A 481 -1.61 -33.49 12.55
CA SER A 481 -0.17 -33.30 12.40
C SER A 481 0.36 -33.64 11.00
N ARG A 482 -0.31 -34.53 10.23
CA ARG A 482 0.06 -34.87 8.85
C ARG A 482 -0.05 -33.68 7.89
N TYR A 483 -0.93 -32.73 8.19
CA TYR A 483 -1.19 -31.55 7.37
C TYR A 483 -0.29 -30.35 7.72
N GLU A 484 0.53 -30.46 8.77
CA GLU A 484 1.56 -29.49 9.16
C GLU A 484 1.07 -28.01 9.13
N ARG A 485 1.70 -27.15 8.31
CA ARG A 485 1.39 -25.72 8.22
C ARG A 485 -0.07 -25.47 7.85
N LYS A 486 -0.63 -26.30 6.97
CA LYS A 486 -1.92 -26.06 6.32
C LYS A 486 -3.06 -26.15 7.31
N ILE A 487 -3.03 -27.13 8.23
CA ILE A 487 -4.03 -27.24 9.28
C ILE A 487 -3.90 -26.11 10.30
N PHE A 488 -2.68 -25.64 10.58
CA PHE A 488 -2.48 -24.54 11.48
C PHE A 488 -3.04 -23.23 10.91
N GLU A 489 -2.71 -22.91 9.65
CA GLU A 489 -3.29 -21.79 8.89
C GLU A 489 -4.82 -21.89 8.89
N PHE A 490 -5.35 -23.09 8.65
CA PHE A 490 -6.79 -23.34 8.64
C PHE A 490 -7.47 -23.01 9.97
N LEU A 491 -6.98 -23.60 11.07
CA LEU A 491 -7.57 -23.39 12.39
C LEU A 491 -7.38 -21.94 12.87
N TRP A 492 -6.24 -21.33 12.59
CA TRP A 492 -5.95 -19.95 12.98
C TRP A 492 -6.84 -18.95 12.25
N HIS A 493 -6.92 -19.02 10.92
CA HIS A 493 -7.67 -18.02 10.13
C HIS A 493 -9.19 -18.17 10.25
N TYR A 494 -9.71 -19.38 10.44
CA TYR A 494 -11.17 -19.60 10.45
C TYR A 494 -11.80 -19.75 11.84
N LEU A 495 -11.04 -20.10 12.89
CA LEU A 495 -11.63 -20.38 14.20
C LEU A 495 -11.18 -19.45 15.33
N ARG A 496 -10.06 -18.72 15.17
CA ARG A 496 -9.51 -17.84 16.23
C ARG A 496 -10.54 -16.91 16.87
N GLU A 497 -11.40 -16.31 16.06
CA GLU A 497 -12.39 -15.32 16.53
C GLU A 497 -13.73 -15.93 16.92
N TYR A 498 -14.02 -17.15 16.48
CA TYR A 498 -15.38 -17.72 16.46
C TYR A 498 -15.58 -18.86 17.45
N VAL A 499 -14.50 -19.33 18.11
CA VAL A 499 -14.63 -20.15 19.31
C VAL A 499 -15.21 -19.28 20.43
N HIS A 500 -16.23 -19.81 21.12
CA HIS A 500 -16.89 -19.12 22.23
C HIS A 500 -15.87 -18.56 23.23
N GLN A 501 -16.07 -17.35 23.78
CA GLN A 501 -15.08 -16.69 24.64
C GLN A 501 -14.63 -17.57 25.82
N SER A 502 -15.55 -18.34 26.40
CA SER A 502 -15.27 -19.32 27.46
C SER A 502 -14.29 -20.41 27.05
N ASP A 503 -14.27 -20.75 25.76
CA ASP A 503 -13.58 -21.91 25.21
C ASP A 503 -12.30 -21.51 24.46
N ARG A 504 -12.13 -20.21 24.19
CA ARG A 504 -10.97 -19.66 23.48
C ARG A 504 -9.65 -20.02 24.15
N ARG A 505 -9.59 -20.01 25.50
CA ARG A 505 -8.41 -20.45 26.25
C ARG A 505 -8.09 -21.93 26.00
N ALA A 506 -9.11 -22.78 25.96
CA ALA A 506 -8.94 -24.21 25.71
C ALA A 506 -8.50 -24.48 24.27
N PHE A 507 -9.10 -23.79 23.30
CA PHE A 507 -8.73 -23.87 21.88
C PHE A 507 -7.28 -23.43 21.62
N LEU A 508 -6.87 -22.26 22.13
CA LEU A 508 -5.49 -21.78 21.97
C LEU A 508 -4.46 -22.70 22.64
N SER A 509 -4.81 -23.29 23.79
CA SER A 509 -3.96 -24.29 24.45
C SER A 509 -3.87 -25.60 23.65
N SER A 510 -4.91 -25.96 22.90
CA SER A 510 -4.88 -27.08 21.97
C SER A 510 -4.07 -26.79 20.70
N LEU A 511 -4.13 -25.55 20.17
CA LEU A 511 -3.26 -25.11 19.07
C LEU A 511 -1.77 -25.13 19.46
N GLN A 512 -1.45 -24.77 20.70
CA GLN A 512 -0.10 -24.92 21.25
C GLN A 512 0.38 -26.38 21.21
N LEU A 513 -0.48 -27.31 21.62
CA LEU A 513 -0.16 -28.74 21.60
C LEU A 513 0.00 -29.28 20.17
N LEU A 514 -0.78 -28.76 19.21
CA LEU A 514 -0.62 -29.08 17.80
C LEU A 514 0.74 -28.62 17.28
N LEU A 515 1.15 -27.36 17.55
CA LEU A 515 2.45 -26.82 17.19
C LEU A 515 3.61 -27.68 17.73
N ALA A 516 3.52 -28.16 18.96
CA ALA A 516 4.55 -29.01 19.57
C ALA A 516 4.70 -30.38 18.89
N ARG A 517 3.68 -30.85 18.16
CA ARG A 517 3.67 -32.14 17.46
C ARG A 517 3.94 -32.04 15.96
N MET A 518 4.03 -30.82 15.42
CA MET A 518 4.37 -30.56 14.03
C MET A 518 5.87 -30.76 13.79
N GLN A 519 6.24 -31.31 12.63
CA GLN A 519 7.65 -31.43 12.23
C GLN A 519 8.25 -30.08 11.84
N LYS A 520 7.43 -29.12 11.38
CA LYS A 520 7.89 -27.77 10.95
C LYS A 520 7.17 -26.62 11.67
N PRO A 521 7.31 -26.47 13.01
CA PRO A 521 6.61 -25.46 13.79
C PRO A 521 6.99 -24.01 13.41
N LYS A 522 8.21 -23.80 12.88
CA LYS A 522 8.70 -22.47 12.47
C LYS A 522 7.83 -21.78 11.42
N MET A 523 7.16 -22.55 10.55
CA MET A 523 6.33 -21.97 9.49
C MET A 523 4.97 -21.49 10.03
N ALA A 524 4.36 -22.21 10.95
CA ALA A 524 3.13 -21.79 11.61
C ALA A 524 3.33 -20.52 12.47
N VAL A 525 4.50 -20.39 13.10
CA VAL A 525 4.90 -19.14 13.80
C VAL A 525 5.07 -17.98 12.83
N LYS A 526 5.62 -18.22 11.65
CA LYS A 526 5.71 -17.18 10.62
C LYS A 526 4.32 -16.67 10.23
N THR A 527 3.34 -17.56 10.05
CA THR A 527 1.94 -17.19 9.81
C THR A 527 1.38 -16.31 10.94
N LEU A 528 1.60 -16.69 12.21
CA LEU A 528 1.16 -15.89 13.37
C LEU A 528 1.78 -14.49 13.38
N LEU A 529 3.10 -14.40 13.14
CA LEU A 529 3.83 -13.13 13.12
C LEU A 529 3.40 -12.23 11.96
N GLU A 530 3.10 -12.82 10.79
CA GLU A 530 2.58 -12.10 9.64
C GLU A 530 1.17 -11.55 9.93
N ASP A 531 0.30 -12.35 10.53
CA ASP A 531 -1.05 -11.97 10.93
C ASP A 531 -1.06 -10.81 11.95
N PHE A 532 -0.25 -10.93 13.01
CA PHE A 532 -0.07 -9.86 14.02
C PHE A 532 0.53 -8.57 13.44
N TYR A 533 1.29 -8.66 12.35
CA TYR A 533 1.86 -7.50 11.68
C TYR A 533 0.86 -6.80 10.75
N GLN A 534 0.01 -7.57 10.05
CA GLN A 534 -0.94 -7.03 9.09
C GLN A 534 -2.16 -6.40 9.78
N GLU A 535 -2.68 -7.03 10.83
CA GLU A 535 -3.90 -6.58 11.52
C GLU A 535 -3.64 -6.35 13.02
N PRO A 536 -2.74 -5.40 13.37
CA PRO A 536 -2.35 -5.19 14.75
C PRO A 536 -3.55 -4.80 15.62
N GLU A 537 -4.58 -4.17 15.05
CA GLU A 537 -5.78 -3.70 15.74
C GLU A 537 -6.65 -4.83 16.30
N GLN A 538 -6.62 -6.04 15.73
CA GLN A 538 -7.46 -7.18 16.13
C GLN A 538 -6.87 -8.08 17.24
N ILE A 539 -5.67 -7.76 17.74
CA ILE A 539 -5.02 -8.51 18.83
C ILE A 539 -5.80 -8.31 20.14
N SER A 540 -6.27 -9.40 20.75
CA SER A 540 -7.08 -9.46 21.99
C SER A 540 -6.36 -10.11 23.18
N TYR A 541 -6.90 -9.96 24.40
CA TYR A 541 -6.37 -10.57 25.65
C TYR A 541 -6.11 -12.06 25.55
N SER A 542 -7.05 -12.78 24.95
CA SER A 542 -6.95 -14.21 24.72
C SER A 542 -5.78 -14.60 23.82
N ASP A 543 -5.32 -13.72 22.92
CA ASP A 543 -4.22 -14.00 21.98
C ASP A 543 -2.83 -13.95 22.65
N THR A 544 -2.75 -13.59 23.94
CA THR A 544 -1.51 -13.58 24.73
C THR A 544 -0.76 -14.90 24.57
N LYS A 545 -1.42 -16.05 24.69
CA LYS A 545 -0.77 -17.36 24.51
C LYS A 545 -0.17 -17.58 23.12
N ALA A 546 -0.80 -17.07 22.06
CA ALA A 546 -0.28 -17.15 20.70
C ALA A 546 0.93 -16.21 20.48
N LEU A 547 0.91 -15.04 21.12
CA LEU A 547 2.06 -14.12 21.18
C LEU A 547 3.23 -14.68 22.00
N MET A 548 2.93 -15.39 23.10
CA MET A 548 3.92 -16.11 23.92
C MET A 548 4.59 -17.21 23.09
N LEU A 549 3.82 -17.97 22.30
CA LEU A 549 4.34 -19.01 21.40
C LEU A 549 5.23 -18.45 20.30
N CYS A 550 4.85 -17.32 19.69
CA CYS A 550 5.70 -16.64 18.72
C CYS A 550 7.04 -16.23 19.33
N SER A 551 7.01 -15.69 20.55
CA SER A 551 8.20 -15.23 21.25
C SER A 551 9.11 -16.40 21.70
N LEU A 552 8.53 -17.55 22.07
CA LEU A 552 9.26 -18.75 22.49
C LEU A 552 9.99 -19.44 21.33
N LEU A 553 9.38 -19.55 20.15
CA LEU A 553 9.97 -20.26 19.00
C LEU A 553 10.98 -19.43 18.20
N ILE A 554 10.99 -18.11 18.40
CA ILE A 554 12.07 -17.24 17.94
C ILE A 554 13.38 -17.47 18.74
N ARG A 555 13.29 -18.06 19.95
CA ARG A 555 14.46 -18.40 20.79
C ARG A 555 15.10 -19.71 20.33
N LYS A 556 16.43 -19.78 20.36
CA LYS A 556 17.25 -20.91 19.89
C LYS A 556 17.17 -22.22 20.73
N TYR A 557 16.17 -22.38 21.60
CA TYR A 557 16.07 -23.49 22.57
C TYR A 557 14.77 -24.27 22.37
N SER A 558 14.85 -25.41 21.68
CA SER A 558 13.68 -26.07 21.10
C SER A 558 13.27 -27.41 21.71
N GLN A 559 13.71 -27.82 22.92
CA GLN A 559 13.35 -29.18 23.41
C GLN A 559 12.90 -29.33 24.87
N GLU A 560 13.07 -28.36 25.78
CA GLU A 560 12.75 -28.59 27.21
C GLU A 560 11.49 -27.88 27.75
N LEU A 561 10.76 -27.13 26.92
CA LEU A 561 9.82 -26.10 27.42
C LEU A 561 8.34 -26.46 27.34
N VAL A 562 7.99 -27.76 27.30
CA VAL A 562 6.58 -28.20 27.19
C VAL A 562 5.79 -28.03 28.50
N ASP A 563 6.46 -27.84 29.66
CA ASP A 563 5.81 -27.91 30.98
C ASP A 563 5.99 -26.68 31.91
N LEU A 564 6.33 -25.49 31.40
CA LEU A 564 6.46 -24.28 32.23
C LEU A 564 5.37 -23.24 31.92
N GLU A 565 4.61 -22.84 32.95
CA GLU A 565 3.76 -21.65 32.92
C GLU A 565 4.64 -20.40 32.89
N PHE A 566 4.77 -19.77 31.72
CA PHE A 566 5.49 -18.50 31.57
C PHE A 566 4.56 -17.31 31.84
N THR A 567 5.14 -16.19 32.28
CA THR A 567 4.45 -14.89 32.41
C THR A 567 4.84 -13.94 31.26
N PRO A 568 4.00 -12.94 30.93
CA PRO A 568 4.34 -11.91 29.93
C PRO A 568 5.65 -11.15 30.22
N GLU A 569 6.03 -11.00 31.49
CA GLU A 569 7.28 -10.35 31.89
C GLU A 569 8.53 -11.14 31.48
N ASP A 570 8.47 -12.48 31.49
CA ASP A 570 9.56 -13.38 31.07
C ASP A 570 9.87 -13.27 29.56
N ILE A 571 8.95 -12.66 28.80
CA ILE A 571 9.07 -12.48 27.35
C ILE A 571 9.85 -11.21 26.99
N LEU A 572 9.71 -10.15 27.79
CA LEU A 572 10.32 -8.84 27.53
C LEU A 572 11.77 -8.73 28.02
N LYS A 573 12.22 -9.61 28.92
CA LYS A 573 13.55 -9.56 29.57
C LYS A 573 14.73 -10.11 28.76
N VAL A 574 14.55 -10.63 27.55
CA VAL A 574 15.62 -11.35 26.83
C VAL A 574 16.35 -10.48 25.80
N LYS A 575 17.67 -10.29 26.01
CA LYS A 575 18.57 -9.49 25.15
C LYS A 575 19.37 -10.29 24.10
N GLU A 576 19.46 -11.63 24.17
CA GLU A 576 20.23 -12.46 23.22
C GLU A 576 19.55 -13.82 22.90
N GLY A 577 19.84 -14.40 21.71
CA GLY A 577 19.44 -15.78 21.34
C GLY A 577 18.38 -15.94 20.24
N LEU A 578 18.20 -14.95 19.36
CA LEU A 578 17.23 -14.97 18.26
C LEU A 578 17.67 -15.88 17.09
N ASP A 579 16.79 -16.76 16.62
CA ASP A 579 17.03 -17.61 15.44
C ASP A 579 17.00 -16.78 14.14
N LYS A 580 18.16 -16.58 13.54
CA LYS A 580 18.36 -15.78 12.32
C LYS A 580 17.54 -16.28 11.12
N GLY A 581 17.12 -17.55 11.09
CA GLY A 581 16.34 -18.13 9.98
C GLY A 581 14.89 -17.64 9.89
N VAL A 582 14.29 -17.20 11.00
CA VAL A 582 12.91 -16.67 11.05
C VAL A 582 12.89 -15.15 10.80
N TRP A 583 14.00 -14.47 11.05
CA TRP A 583 14.11 -12.99 11.03
C TRP A 583 14.36 -12.37 9.65
N ILE A 584 14.65 -13.14 8.59
CA ILE A 584 15.21 -12.58 7.34
C ILE A 584 14.15 -12.15 6.30
N THR A 585 12.85 -12.40 6.47
CA THR A 585 11.90 -12.23 5.34
C THR A 585 11.33 -10.84 5.06
N ARG A 586 11.61 -9.76 5.81
CA ARG A 586 11.30 -8.39 5.34
C ARG A 586 12.15 -7.34 6.07
N ARG A 587 13.17 -6.80 5.39
CA ARG A 587 13.96 -5.66 5.87
C ARG A 587 13.04 -4.44 6.04
N GLY A 588 12.77 -4.04 7.27
CA GLY A 588 12.06 -2.79 7.61
C GLY A 588 11.18 -2.82 8.88
N GLY A 589 10.83 -4.00 9.40
CA GLY A 589 9.85 -4.14 10.49
C GLY A 589 10.32 -3.92 11.93
N SER A 590 11.63 -3.77 12.17
CA SER A 590 12.23 -3.80 13.52
C SER A 590 11.68 -2.75 14.49
N ALA A 591 11.36 -1.54 14.01
CA ALA A 591 10.86 -0.46 14.86
C ALA A 591 9.36 -0.61 15.13
N LYS A 592 8.56 -0.87 14.08
CA LYS A 592 7.10 -1.03 14.17
C LYS A 592 6.68 -2.21 15.03
N ILE A 593 7.42 -3.34 14.98
CA ILE A 593 7.13 -4.52 15.83
C ILE A 593 7.34 -4.18 17.30
N LYS A 594 8.44 -3.50 17.66
CA LYS A 594 8.67 -3.03 19.05
C LYS A 594 7.59 -2.04 19.49
N THR A 595 7.18 -1.12 18.62
CA THR A 595 6.16 -0.10 18.90
C THR A 595 4.77 -0.72 19.09
N THR A 596 4.34 -1.62 18.21
CA THR A 596 3.03 -2.31 18.32
C THR A 596 3.01 -3.28 19.49
N PHE A 597 4.09 -4.06 19.71
CA PHE A 597 4.20 -4.94 20.88
C PHE A 597 4.14 -4.14 22.19
N SER A 598 4.86 -3.02 22.29
CA SER A 598 4.89 -2.24 23.54
C SER A 598 3.58 -1.49 23.80
N ILE A 599 2.90 -0.98 22.77
CA ILE A 599 1.62 -0.25 22.92
C ILE A 599 0.48 -1.20 23.26
N LYS A 600 0.44 -2.40 22.66
CA LYS A 600 -0.67 -3.34 22.85
C LYS A 600 -0.48 -4.35 23.97
N LEU A 601 0.72 -4.57 24.52
CA LEU A 601 0.90 -5.39 25.73
C LEU A 601 0.90 -4.56 27.03
N LYS A 602 1.05 -3.23 26.98
CA LYS A 602 1.08 -2.36 28.18
C LYS A 602 -0.15 -2.52 29.09
N PRO A 603 -1.40 -2.55 28.57
CA PRO A 603 -2.58 -2.79 29.40
C PRO A 603 -2.74 -4.24 29.89
N PHE A 604 -1.93 -5.17 29.36
CA PHE A 604 -2.01 -6.61 29.64
C PHE A 604 -1.02 -7.07 30.71
N ILE A 605 -0.12 -6.17 31.13
CA ILE A 605 0.86 -6.35 32.21
C ILE A 605 0.39 -5.61 33.49
N GLU A 606 -0.61 -4.72 33.36
CA GLU A 606 -1.11 -3.87 34.46
C GLU A 606 -2.40 -4.43 35.12
N LEU A 607 -2.72 -5.72 34.90
CA LEU A 607 -3.71 -6.55 35.60
C LEU A 607 -3.03 -7.85 36.03
#